data_AF-A0A7Z0MNQ8-F1
#
_entry.id   AF-A0A7Z0MNQ8-F1
#
_cell.length_a   1.000
_cell.length_b   1.000
_cell.length_c   1.000
_cell.angle_alpha   90.00
_cell.angle_beta   90.00
_cell.angle_gamma   90.00
#
_symmetry.space_group_name_H-M   'P 1'
#
loop_
_entity.id
_entity.type
_entity.pdbx_description
1 polymer ?
#
loop_
_entity_poly.entity_id
_entity_poly.type
_entity_poly.pdbx_seq_one_letter_code
_entity_poly.pdbx_strand_id
1 'polypeptide(L)'
;MLAPLMAPIISLSMGLLRSDADLSKRSFTTLFAGMFIALSLSALMAYILPFQEITNEVAGRLHPSTLDLLVAVLSGVAGAFANARESIAKSLPGVAIAVALVPPLCVSGIGIGWLNFEVFYGAMLLFLTNLTGIILAAGLSFMVIGYAPFSRAKKGIALSAFMVAIISVPLVLSFTNMQEIAAVKTSSSARITI
;
A
#
# COMPACT_ATOMS: atom_id res chain seq x y z
N MET A 1 5.94 -1.90 -20.18
CA MET A 1 4.95 -1.45 -19.18
C MET A 1 5.57 -1.60 -17.80
N LEU A 2 5.87 -0.49 -17.12
CA LEU A 2 6.71 -0.49 -15.91
C LEU A 2 5.95 -0.82 -14.61
N ALA A 3 4.63 -1.04 -14.66
CA ALA A 3 3.81 -1.26 -13.47
C ALA A 3 2.75 -2.37 -13.67
N PRO A 4 3.10 -3.66 -13.47
CA PRO A 4 2.14 -4.77 -13.46
C PRO A 4 1.02 -4.58 -12.44
N LEU A 5 1.28 -3.82 -11.37
CA LEU A 5 0.36 -3.59 -10.25
C LEU A 5 -0.62 -2.43 -10.46
N MET A 6 -0.36 -1.49 -11.39
CA MET A 6 -1.28 -0.36 -11.62
C MET A 6 -2.65 -0.84 -12.07
N ALA A 7 -2.69 -1.71 -13.08
CA ALA A 7 -3.94 -2.21 -13.67
C ALA A 7 -4.86 -2.90 -12.63
N PRO A 8 -4.36 -3.82 -11.79
CA PRO A 8 -5.19 -4.43 -10.76
C PRO A 8 -5.54 -3.47 -9.60
N ILE A 9 -4.73 -2.44 -9.28
CA ILE A 9 -5.12 -1.41 -8.27
C ILE A 9 -6.30 -0.58 -8.78
N ILE A 10 -6.19 -0.08 -10.01
CA ILE A 10 -7.24 0.75 -10.62
C ILE A 10 -8.51 -0.07 -10.87
N SER A 11 -8.37 -1.31 -11.33
CA SER A 11 -9.50 -2.24 -11.50
C SER A 11 -10.15 -2.60 -10.17
N LEU A 12 -9.37 -2.77 -9.10
CA LEU A 12 -9.89 -2.98 -7.76
C LEU A 12 -10.73 -1.76 -7.33
N SER A 13 -10.18 -0.54 -7.42
CA SER A 13 -10.89 0.70 -7.09
C SER A 13 -12.20 0.86 -7.88
N MET A 14 -12.17 0.53 -9.18
CA MET A 14 -13.34 0.60 -10.05
C MET A 14 -14.40 -0.47 -9.73
N GLY A 15 -14.00 -1.72 -9.49
CA GLY A 15 -14.91 -2.80 -9.09
C GLY A 15 -15.55 -2.53 -7.73
N LEU A 16 -14.75 -2.00 -6.80
CA LEU A 16 -15.19 -1.53 -5.49
C LEU A 16 -16.25 -0.42 -5.61
N LEU A 17 -16.01 0.59 -6.45
CA LEU A 17 -16.98 1.67 -6.70
C LEU A 17 -18.28 1.15 -7.36
N ARG A 18 -18.17 0.23 -8.31
CA ARG A 18 -19.31 -0.33 -9.05
C ARG A 18 -20.05 -1.45 -8.29
N SER A 19 -19.55 -1.86 -7.12
CA SER A 19 -20.04 -3.02 -6.39
C SER A 19 -20.00 -4.32 -7.24
N ASP A 20 -19.02 -4.41 -8.14
CA ASP A 20 -18.77 -5.56 -9.00
C ASP A 20 -17.85 -6.55 -8.27
N ALA A 21 -18.46 -7.54 -7.62
CA ALA A 21 -17.75 -8.50 -6.78
C ALA A 21 -16.75 -9.36 -7.56
N ASP A 22 -17.03 -9.68 -8.83
CA ASP A 22 -16.14 -10.52 -9.65
C ASP A 22 -14.91 -9.73 -10.08
N LEU A 23 -15.09 -8.47 -10.51
CA LEU A 23 -13.98 -7.58 -10.84
C LEU A 23 -13.12 -7.28 -9.61
N SER A 24 -13.74 -7.00 -8.46
CA SER A 24 -13.04 -6.78 -7.19
C SER A 24 -12.24 -8.02 -6.77
N LYS A 25 -12.84 -9.21 -6.81
CA LYS A 25 -12.14 -10.46 -6.45
C LYS A 25 -10.94 -10.73 -7.36
N ARG A 26 -11.13 -10.68 -8.68
CA ARG A 26 -10.05 -10.91 -9.65
C ARG A 26 -8.91 -9.91 -9.48
N SER A 27 -9.25 -8.65 -9.27
CA SER A 27 -8.26 -7.58 -9.06
C SER A 27 -7.50 -7.80 -7.75
N PHE A 28 -8.23 -8.13 -6.68
CA PHE A 28 -7.64 -8.44 -5.37
C PHE A 28 -6.70 -9.64 -5.43
N THR A 29 -7.09 -10.75 -6.08
CA THR A 29 -6.24 -11.93 -6.21
C THR A 29 -4.96 -11.62 -6.98
N THR A 30 -5.04 -10.80 -8.04
CA THR A 30 -3.86 -10.40 -8.81
C THR A 30 -2.93 -9.49 -7.99
N LEU A 31 -3.48 -8.54 -7.22
CA LEU A 31 -2.69 -7.72 -6.30
C LEU A 31 -2.01 -8.55 -5.23
N PHE A 32 -2.75 -9.46 -4.62
CA PHE A 32 -2.24 -10.31 -3.56
C PHE A 32 -1.13 -11.23 -4.07
N ALA A 33 -1.31 -11.85 -5.25
CA ALA A 33 -0.27 -12.66 -5.87
C ALA A 33 0.99 -11.84 -6.17
N GLY A 34 0.84 -10.64 -6.76
CA GLY A 34 1.97 -9.75 -7.03
C GLY A 34 2.68 -9.30 -5.76
N MET A 35 1.92 -8.98 -4.71
CA MET A 35 2.44 -8.62 -3.40
C MET A 35 3.25 -9.77 -2.79
N PHE A 36 2.68 -10.98 -2.80
CA PHE A 36 3.31 -12.17 -2.24
C PHE A 36 4.61 -12.53 -2.96
N ILE A 37 4.63 -12.43 -4.30
CA ILE A 37 5.84 -12.65 -5.10
C ILE A 37 6.93 -11.63 -4.73
N ALA A 38 6.60 -10.34 -4.67
CA ALA A 38 7.56 -9.30 -4.35
C ALA A 38 8.11 -9.43 -2.93
N LEU A 39 7.25 -9.70 -1.95
CA LEU A 39 7.64 -9.97 -0.56
C LEU A 39 8.54 -11.20 -0.45
N SER A 40 8.14 -12.32 -1.05
CA SER A 40 8.91 -13.57 -0.97
C SER A 40 10.27 -13.42 -1.63
N LEU A 41 10.34 -12.74 -2.78
CA LEU A 41 11.60 -12.54 -3.50
C LEU A 41 12.55 -11.62 -2.71
N SER A 42 12.06 -10.50 -2.20
CA SER A 42 12.88 -9.58 -1.39
C SER A 42 13.32 -10.20 -0.07
N ALA A 43 12.45 -10.98 0.59
CA ALA A 43 12.80 -11.73 1.78
C ALA A 43 13.86 -12.80 1.52
N LEU A 44 13.72 -13.58 0.45
CA LEU A 44 14.69 -14.60 0.05
C LEU A 44 16.05 -13.96 -0.26
N MET A 45 16.06 -12.85 -1.00
CA MET A 45 17.29 -12.12 -1.31
C MET A 45 17.95 -11.58 -0.03
N ALA A 46 17.18 -10.96 0.87
CA ALA A 46 17.70 -10.45 2.14
C ALA A 46 18.22 -11.55 3.07
N TYR A 47 17.62 -12.75 3.02
CA TYR A 47 18.10 -13.90 3.77
C TYR A 47 19.42 -14.46 3.24
N ILE A 48 19.62 -14.46 1.91
CA ILE A 48 20.84 -14.96 1.26
C ILE A 48 21.98 -13.93 1.37
N LEU A 49 21.67 -12.64 1.34
CA LEU A 49 22.66 -11.56 1.34
C LEU A 49 23.15 -11.24 2.77
N PRO A 50 24.48 -11.18 3.01
CA PRO A 50 25.07 -10.97 4.34
C PRO A 50 25.11 -9.49 4.76
N PHE A 51 24.15 -8.66 4.33
CA PHE A 51 24.07 -7.25 4.67
C PHE A 51 22.88 -7.03 5.62
N GLN A 52 23.14 -6.83 6.90
CA GLN A 52 22.13 -6.58 7.95
C GLN A 52 22.28 -5.18 8.56
N GLU A 53 22.50 -4.18 7.71
CA GLU A 53 22.64 -2.79 8.14
C GLU A 53 21.39 -2.01 7.74
N ILE A 54 20.72 -1.39 8.71
CA ILE A 54 19.65 -0.42 8.42
C ILE A 54 20.33 0.81 7.81
N THR A 55 20.28 0.94 6.49
CA THR A 55 20.79 2.12 5.82
C THR A 55 19.83 3.30 5.97
N ASN A 56 20.30 4.52 5.74
CA ASN A 56 19.47 5.73 5.83
C ASN A 56 18.26 5.69 4.88
N GLU A 57 18.38 5.01 3.74
CA GLU A 57 17.31 4.81 2.76
C GLU A 57 16.23 3.87 3.28
N VAL A 58 16.61 2.83 4.03
CA VAL A 58 15.67 1.93 4.70
C VAL A 58 14.99 2.66 5.85
N ALA A 59 15.75 3.38 6.67
CA ALA A 59 15.22 4.19 7.78
C ALA A 59 14.18 5.22 7.29
N GLY A 60 14.45 5.88 6.17
CA GLY A 60 13.52 6.84 5.56
C GLY A 60 12.18 6.25 5.08
N ARG A 61 12.07 4.91 4.98
CA ARG A 61 10.81 4.22 4.61
C ARG A 61 10.05 3.65 5.81
N LEU A 62 10.62 3.73 7.00
CA LEU A 62 10.01 3.23 8.25
C LEU A 62 9.14 4.28 8.94
N HIS A 63 9.28 5.55 8.56
CA HIS A 63 8.50 6.66 9.09
C HIS A 63 7.53 7.16 8.01
N PRO A 64 6.25 6.76 8.06
CA PRO A 64 5.26 7.27 7.11
C PRO A 64 5.14 8.78 7.22
N SER A 65 5.29 9.49 6.10
CA SER A 65 5.11 10.94 6.04
C SER A 65 3.76 11.31 5.44
N THR A 66 3.23 12.48 5.81
CA THR A 66 2.06 13.08 5.17
C THR A 66 2.29 13.34 3.67
N LEU A 67 3.56 13.53 3.27
CA LEU A 67 3.95 13.68 1.87
C LEU A 67 3.74 12.40 1.06
N ASP A 68 3.99 11.22 1.64
CA ASP A 68 3.76 9.94 0.97
C ASP A 68 2.27 9.72 0.69
N LEU A 69 1.43 10.08 1.66
CA LEU A 69 -0.02 10.05 1.52
C LEU A 69 -0.50 11.01 0.43
N LEU A 70 0.06 12.23 0.36
CA LEU A 70 -0.27 13.19 -0.69
C LEU A 70 0.10 12.63 -2.08
N VAL A 71 1.30 12.06 -2.22
CA VAL A 71 1.75 11.42 -3.47
C VAL A 71 0.84 10.25 -3.85
N ALA A 72 0.43 9.42 -2.87
CA ALA A 72 -0.50 8.33 -3.08
C ALA A 72 -1.87 8.82 -3.58
N VAL A 73 -2.42 9.86 -2.97
CA VAL A 73 -3.70 10.47 -3.40
C VAL A 73 -3.58 11.02 -4.82
N LEU A 74 -2.57 11.83 -5.11
CA LEU A 74 -2.35 12.39 -6.45
C LEU A 74 -2.17 11.30 -7.50
N SER A 75 -1.45 10.22 -7.16
CA SER A 75 -1.25 9.05 -8.03
C SER A 75 -2.55 8.32 -8.32
N GLY A 76 -3.43 8.17 -7.32
CA GLY A 76 -4.76 7.58 -7.49
C GLY A 76 -5.65 8.41 -8.40
N VAL A 77 -5.66 9.74 -8.21
CA VAL A 77 -6.38 10.67 -9.10
C VAL A 77 -5.86 10.55 -10.53
N ALA A 78 -4.55 10.69 -10.74
CA ALA A 78 -3.93 10.60 -12.06
C ALA A 78 -4.19 9.24 -12.73
N GLY A 79 -4.15 8.15 -11.95
CA GLY A 79 -4.45 6.80 -12.44
C GLY A 79 -5.90 6.65 -12.89
N ALA A 80 -6.86 7.22 -12.16
CA ALA A 80 -8.26 7.21 -12.56
C ALA A 80 -8.51 8.01 -13.85
N PHE A 81 -7.95 9.21 -13.96
CA PHE A 81 -8.09 10.03 -15.18
C PHE A 81 -7.42 9.37 -16.40
N ALA A 82 -6.22 8.81 -16.23
CA ALA A 82 -5.53 8.11 -17.33
C ALA A 82 -6.23 6.82 -17.75
N ASN A 83 -6.96 6.17 -16.84
CA ASN A 83 -7.78 5.01 -17.20
C ASN A 83 -9.10 5.41 -17.87
N ALA A 84 -9.69 6.55 -17.48
CA ALA A 84 -10.94 7.05 -18.02
C ALA A 84 -10.80 7.72 -19.40
N ARG A 85 -9.60 8.20 -19.77
CA ARG A 85 -9.34 8.85 -21.06
C ARG A 85 -8.24 8.12 -21.82
N GLU A 86 -8.58 7.54 -22.98
CA GLU A 86 -7.59 6.89 -23.86
C GLU A 86 -6.51 7.86 -24.38
N SER A 87 -6.80 9.16 -24.43
CA SER A 87 -5.86 10.19 -24.86
C SER A 87 -4.77 10.53 -23.84
N ILE A 88 -4.84 10.01 -22.61
CA ILE A 88 -3.85 10.27 -21.55
C ILE A 88 -2.87 9.10 -21.46
N ALA A 89 -1.57 9.40 -21.48
CA ALA A 89 -0.52 8.39 -21.34
C ALA A 89 -0.60 7.68 -19.98
N LYS A 90 -0.99 6.40 -19.99
CA LYS A 90 -1.10 5.52 -18.80
C LYS A 90 0.25 5.25 -18.12
N SER A 91 1.37 5.54 -18.79
CA SER A 91 2.72 5.32 -18.29
C SER A 91 3.09 6.20 -17.09
N LEU A 92 2.67 7.46 -17.06
CA LEU A 92 3.09 8.42 -16.02
C LEU A 92 2.47 8.07 -14.65
N PRO A 93 1.14 7.86 -14.50
CA PRO A 93 0.56 7.41 -13.24
C PRO A 93 1.04 6.02 -12.83
N GLY A 94 1.32 5.15 -13.81
CA GLY A 94 1.86 3.81 -13.55
C GLY A 94 3.22 3.85 -12.85
N VAL A 95 4.11 4.73 -13.29
CA VAL A 95 5.41 4.93 -12.62
C VAL A 95 5.22 5.50 -11.22
N ALA A 96 4.36 6.51 -11.05
CA ALA A 96 4.11 7.11 -9.73
C ALA A 96 3.57 6.09 -8.71
N ILE A 97 2.61 5.26 -9.12
CA ILE A 97 2.05 4.18 -8.30
C ILE A 97 3.13 3.14 -7.96
N ALA A 98 3.97 2.76 -8.94
CA ALA A 98 5.05 1.80 -8.71
C ALA A 98 6.08 2.34 -7.70
N VAL A 99 6.51 3.60 -7.85
CA VAL A 99 7.49 4.25 -6.96
C VAL A 99 6.95 4.41 -5.53
N ALA A 100 5.63 4.65 -5.38
CA ALA A 100 5.01 4.78 -4.07
C ALA A 100 4.83 3.44 -3.33
N LEU A 101 4.74 2.32 -4.05
CA LEU A 101 4.35 1.02 -3.48
C LEU A 101 5.47 -0.03 -3.48
N VAL A 102 6.25 -0.12 -4.56
CA VAL A 102 7.27 -1.17 -4.70
C VAL A 102 8.37 -1.04 -3.64
N PRO A 103 8.96 0.14 -3.37
CA PRO A 103 10.01 0.26 -2.36
C PRO A 103 9.57 -0.14 -0.93
N PRO A 104 8.46 0.36 -0.35
CA PRO A 104 8.07 -0.05 1.00
C PRO A 104 7.69 -1.53 1.06
N LEU A 105 7.16 -2.12 -0.02
CA LEU A 105 6.90 -3.55 -0.09
C LEU A 105 8.20 -4.38 -0.09
N CYS A 106 9.22 -3.95 -0.83
CA CYS A 106 10.53 -4.60 -0.82
C CYS A 106 11.22 -4.47 0.54
N VAL A 107 11.16 -3.30 1.19
CA VAL A 107 11.72 -3.10 2.53
C VAL A 107 10.99 -3.97 3.57
N SER A 108 9.68 -4.12 3.44
CA SER A 108 8.90 -5.05 4.25
C SER A 108 9.41 -6.49 4.09
N GLY A 109 9.61 -6.96 2.86
CA GLY A 109 10.20 -8.28 2.62
C GLY A 109 11.63 -8.43 3.14
N ILE A 110 12.46 -7.39 3.03
CA ILE A 110 13.80 -7.36 3.66
C ILE A 110 13.69 -7.56 5.17
N GLY A 111 12.73 -6.91 5.83
CA GLY A 111 12.45 -7.12 7.26
C GLY A 111 12.13 -8.58 7.60
N ILE A 112 11.38 -9.29 6.75
CA ILE A 112 11.13 -10.73 6.89
C ILE A 112 12.44 -11.52 6.77
N GLY A 113 13.25 -11.24 5.75
CA GLY A 113 14.52 -11.94 5.51
C GLY A 113 15.54 -11.76 6.63
N TRP A 114 15.55 -10.60 7.27
CA TRP A 114 16.38 -10.30 8.45
C TRP A 114 15.79 -10.79 9.78
N LEU A 115 14.57 -11.36 9.78
CA LEU A 115 13.80 -11.64 11.01
C LEU A 115 13.61 -10.38 11.89
N ASN A 116 13.66 -9.20 11.27
CA ASN A 116 13.46 -7.92 11.92
C ASN A 116 12.02 -7.45 11.72
N PHE A 117 11.17 -7.82 12.68
CA PHE A 117 9.75 -7.48 12.64
C PHE A 117 9.51 -5.96 12.65
N GLU A 118 10.36 -5.16 13.28
CA GLU A 118 10.20 -3.70 13.32
C GLU A 118 10.32 -3.09 11.92
N VAL A 119 11.32 -3.53 11.15
CA VAL A 119 11.50 -3.13 9.76
C VAL A 119 10.32 -3.59 8.89
N PHE A 120 9.87 -4.85 9.09
CA PHE A 120 8.72 -5.40 8.37
C PHE A 120 7.46 -4.55 8.59
N TYR A 121 7.04 -4.36 9.84
CA TYR A 121 5.77 -3.68 10.15
C TYR A 121 5.79 -2.20 9.78
N GLY A 122 6.91 -1.49 10.01
CA GLY A 122 7.05 -0.08 9.64
C GLY A 122 6.88 0.15 8.14
N ALA A 123 7.60 -0.63 7.32
CA ALA A 123 7.53 -0.51 5.86
C ALA A 123 6.21 -1.06 5.29
N MET A 124 5.66 -2.12 5.88
CA MET A 124 4.36 -2.67 5.49
C MET A 124 3.23 -1.66 5.72
N LEU A 125 3.29 -0.86 6.79
CA LEU A 125 2.32 0.21 7.01
C LEU A 125 2.37 1.27 5.94
N LEU A 126 3.57 1.74 5.61
CA LEU A 126 3.73 2.76 4.57
C LEU A 126 3.17 2.25 3.24
N PHE A 127 3.46 0.99 2.89
CA PHE A 127 2.87 0.34 1.72
C PHE A 127 1.33 0.33 1.77
N LEU A 128 0.73 -0.11 2.88
CA LEU A 128 -0.73 -0.23 3.00
C LEU A 128 -1.44 1.12 3.06
N THR A 129 -0.81 2.12 3.67
CA THR A 129 -1.29 3.51 3.70
C THR A 129 -1.33 4.08 2.29
N ASN A 130 -0.23 3.91 1.52
CA ASN A 130 -0.16 4.37 0.14
C ASN A 130 -1.17 3.62 -0.76
N LEU A 131 -1.28 2.30 -0.60
CA LEU A 131 -2.22 1.48 -1.38
C LEU A 131 -3.67 1.94 -1.14
N THR A 132 -4.03 2.15 0.13
CA THR A 132 -5.36 2.63 0.52
C THR A 132 -5.63 4.03 -0.02
N GLY A 133 -4.66 4.95 0.11
CA GLY A 133 -4.76 6.31 -0.42
C GLY A 133 -5.01 6.33 -1.93
N ILE A 134 -4.28 5.50 -2.69
CA ILE A 134 -4.46 5.35 -4.14
C ILE A 134 -5.85 4.81 -4.47
N ILE A 135 -6.30 3.73 -3.80
CA ILE A 135 -7.62 3.11 -4.06
C ILE A 135 -8.76 4.10 -3.78
N LEU A 136 -8.70 4.81 -2.66
CA LEU A 136 -9.71 5.79 -2.26
C LEU A 136 -9.74 6.98 -3.23
N ALA A 137 -8.57 7.56 -3.54
CA ALA A 137 -8.48 8.70 -4.43
C ALA A 137 -8.93 8.37 -5.86
N ALA A 138 -8.57 7.19 -6.37
CA ALA A 138 -9.04 6.70 -7.65
C ALA A 138 -10.57 6.49 -7.65
N GLY A 139 -11.11 5.93 -6.57
CA GLY A 139 -12.56 5.69 -6.43
C GLY A 139 -13.37 6.98 -6.40
N LEU A 140 -12.91 7.98 -5.63
CA LEU A 140 -13.49 9.32 -5.62
C LEU A 140 -13.41 9.98 -7.00
N SER A 141 -12.27 9.85 -7.69
CA SER A 141 -12.11 10.40 -9.03
C SER A 141 -13.06 9.75 -10.05
N PHE A 142 -13.23 8.43 -10.00
CA PHE A 142 -14.20 7.73 -10.85
C PHE A 142 -15.65 8.14 -10.56
N MET A 143 -15.98 8.48 -9.32
CA MET A 143 -17.30 9.05 -8.98
C MET A 143 -17.48 10.43 -9.63
N VAL A 144 -16.48 11.31 -9.54
CA VAL A 144 -16.52 12.66 -10.15
C VAL A 144 -16.64 12.59 -11.67
N ILE A 145 -15.98 11.62 -12.30
CA ILE A 145 -16.03 11.41 -13.76
C ILE A 145 -17.39 10.78 -14.20
N GLY A 146 -18.21 10.28 -13.27
CA GLY A 146 -19.53 9.73 -13.58
C GLY A 146 -19.54 8.25 -13.98
N TYR A 147 -18.48 7.49 -13.66
CA TYR A 147 -18.36 6.07 -14.01
C TYR A 147 -19.30 5.15 -13.18
N ALA A 148 -20.03 5.68 -12.19
CA ALA A 148 -21.09 5.01 -11.44
C ALA A 148 -22.15 6.01 -10.92
N PRO A 149 -23.46 5.70 -10.98
CA PRO A 149 -24.51 6.55 -10.40
C PRO A 149 -24.45 6.59 -8.86
N PHE A 150 -24.59 7.78 -8.26
CA PHE A 150 -24.45 8.06 -6.82
C PHE A 150 -25.22 7.08 -5.90
N SER A 151 -26.37 6.56 -6.34
CA SER A 151 -27.21 5.61 -5.60
C SER A 151 -26.59 4.20 -5.43
N ARG A 152 -25.89 3.69 -6.46
CA ARG A 152 -25.20 2.38 -6.42
C ARG A 152 -23.79 2.52 -5.82
N ALA A 153 -23.16 3.68 -6.04
CA ALA A 153 -21.82 3.99 -5.55
C ALA A 153 -21.74 3.97 -4.01
N LYS A 154 -22.81 4.34 -3.29
CA LYS A 154 -22.80 4.38 -1.81
C LYS A 154 -22.63 3.00 -1.16
N LYS A 155 -23.28 1.96 -1.70
CA LYS A 155 -23.13 0.57 -1.24
C LYS A 155 -21.78 -0.03 -1.69
N GLY A 156 -21.35 0.28 -2.92
CA GLY A 156 -20.02 -0.11 -3.40
C GLY A 156 -18.91 0.48 -2.53
N ILE A 157 -18.97 1.77 -2.24
CA ILE A 157 -18.04 2.49 -1.34
C ILE A 157 -18.10 1.96 0.08
N ALA A 158 -19.29 1.70 0.64
CA ALA A 158 -19.38 1.14 1.98
C ALA A 158 -18.79 -0.28 2.04
N LEU A 159 -19.09 -1.15 1.06
CA LEU A 159 -18.56 -2.51 0.99
C LEU A 159 -17.05 -2.53 0.76
N SER A 160 -16.55 -1.59 -0.04
CA SER A 160 -15.13 -1.49 -0.36
C SER A 160 -14.32 -0.82 0.73
N ALA A 161 -14.84 0.25 1.34
CA ALA A 161 -14.32 0.79 2.58
C ALA A 161 -14.38 -0.26 3.69
N PHE A 162 -15.37 -1.16 3.70
CA PHE A 162 -15.46 -2.27 4.65
C PHE A 162 -14.46 -3.38 4.37
N MET A 163 -14.22 -3.78 3.11
CA MET A 163 -13.17 -4.75 2.77
C MET A 163 -11.77 -4.18 3.04
N VAL A 164 -11.54 -2.92 2.68
CA VAL A 164 -10.30 -2.20 3.01
C VAL A 164 -10.18 -2.05 4.53
N ALA A 165 -11.24 -1.67 5.25
CA ALA A 165 -11.23 -1.57 6.71
C ALA A 165 -11.02 -2.94 7.38
N ILE A 166 -11.59 -4.03 6.87
CA ILE A 166 -11.34 -5.39 7.37
C ILE A 166 -9.88 -5.79 7.21
N ILE A 167 -9.20 -5.32 6.16
CA ILE A 167 -7.77 -5.57 5.94
C ILE A 167 -6.91 -4.60 6.77
N SER A 168 -7.37 -3.36 6.94
CA SER A 168 -6.70 -2.31 7.71
C SER A 168 -6.87 -2.45 9.23
N VAL A 169 -7.93 -3.08 9.74
CA VAL A 169 -8.21 -3.20 11.19
C VAL A 169 -7.23 -4.17 11.90
N PRO A 170 -6.98 -5.40 11.40
CA PRO A 170 -5.94 -6.27 11.95
C PRO A 170 -4.57 -5.61 11.91
N LEU A 171 -4.32 -4.80 10.87
CA LEU A 171 -3.09 -4.05 10.69
C LEU A 171 -2.93 -2.92 11.71
N VAL A 172 -3.98 -2.14 11.98
CA VAL A 172 -3.96 -1.06 12.99
C VAL A 172 -3.83 -1.62 14.41
N LEU A 173 -4.46 -2.76 14.70
CA LEU A 173 -4.30 -3.46 15.98
C LEU A 173 -2.89 -4.01 16.17
N SER A 174 -2.23 -4.43 15.08
CA SER A 174 -0.81 -4.78 15.11
C SER A 174 0.09 -3.56 15.39
N PHE A 175 -0.37 -2.35 15.02
CA PHE A 175 0.35 -1.09 15.19
C PHE A 175 0.42 -0.59 16.63
N THR A 176 -0.69 -0.65 17.36
CA THR A 176 -0.73 -0.23 18.77
C THR A 176 0.16 -1.12 19.64
N ASN A 177 0.14 -2.42 19.37
CA ASN A 177 0.95 -3.39 20.11
C ASN A 177 2.45 -3.20 19.83
N MET A 178 2.82 -2.74 18.62
CA MET A 178 4.22 -2.52 18.27
C MET A 178 4.78 -1.18 18.78
N GLN A 179 3.95 -0.13 18.85
CA GLN A 179 4.32 1.13 19.50
C GLN A 179 4.54 0.97 21.00
N GLU A 180 3.77 0.10 21.66
CA GLU A 180 3.96 -0.23 23.07
C GLU A 180 5.32 -0.91 23.31
N ILE A 181 5.71 -1.84 22.43
CA ILE A 181 7.00 -2.54 22.49
C ILE A 181 8.18 -1.59 22.19
N ALA A 182 8.02 -0.66 21.24
CA ALA A 182 9.03 0.36 20.92
C ALA A 182 9.21 1.38 22.07
N ALA A 183 8.11 1.85 22.67
CA ALA A 183 8.14 2.78 23.80
C ALA A 183 8.77 2.16 25.07
N VAL A 184 8.58 0.85 25.28
CA VAL A 184 9.21 0.11 26.39
C VAL A 184 10.72 -0.06 26.17
N LYS A 185 11.18 -0.30 24.93
CA LYS A 185 12.62 -0.37 24.61
C LYS A 185 13.34 0.97 24.80
N THR A 186 12.72 2.09 24.41
CA THR A 186 13.28 3.44 24.64
C THR A 186 13.38 3.76 26.14
N SER A 187 12.41 3.32 26.94
CA SER A 187 12.42 3.52 28.41
C SER A 187 13.42 2.62 29.15
N SER A 188 13.69 1.42 28.63
CA SER A 188 14.68 0.49 29.22
C SER A 188 16.12 0.88 28.87
N SER A 189 16.38 1.48 27.70
CA SER A 189 17.71 1.96 27.34
C SER A 189 18.15 3.17 28.19
N ALA A 190 17.20 4.03 28.58
CA ALA A 190 17.46 5.19 29.44
C ALA A 190 17.79 4.83 30.91
N ARG A 191 17.40 3.64 31.40
CA ARG A 191 17.72 3.18 32.77
C ARG A 191 19.08 2.51 32.93
N ILE A 192 19.76 2.18 31.84
CA ILE A 192 21.08 1.52 31.88
C ILE A 192 22.23 2.55 31.78
N THR A 193 21.90 3.84 31.53
CA THR A 193 22.87 4.95 31.43
C THR A 193 22.89 5.86 32.67
N ILE A 194 22.27 5.45 33.79
CA ILE A 194 22.35 6.16 35.08
C ILE A 194 22.97 5.24 36.13
#